data_AF-A0A661K3I0-F1
#
_entry.id   AF-A0A661K3I0-F1
#
_cell.length_a   1.000
_cell.length_b   1.000
_cell.length_c   1.000
_cell.angle_alpha   90.00
_cell.angle_beta   90.00
_cell.angle_gamma   90.00
#
_symmetry.space_group_name_H-M   'P 1'
#
loop_
_entity.id
_entity.type
_entity.pdbx_description
1 polymer ?
#
loop_
_entity_poly.entity_id
_entity_poly.type
_entity_poly.pdbx_seq_one_letter_code
_entity_poly.pdbx_strand_id
1 'polypeptide(L)'
;MILSKYFVFLHMPKTGGTFVRRVLVNCAPPEWEVVEVIALGGAPRNDPNHPTVRDIPSFYKGLPVFGFVRNPWDWYVSWYEFLKIDGTNALFNEASDNGRRGFCETVLRLFASDLARKIDVGIFTWYFRESYGKEPYRIRFLKFENLRQELIRALSDVAEASAAIKETIKSTPPLNVSVRKPYKAYYTEEVKELIAAKDRDLISRFGYVY
;
A
#
# COMPACT_ATOMS: atom_id res chain seq x y z
N MET A 1 -6.54 -6.39 -5.73
CA MET A 1 -6.14 -6.00 -7.10
C MET A 1 -7.40 -5.72 -7.90
N ILE A 2 -7.36 -4.79 -8.86
CA ILE A 2 -8.44 -4.59 -9.83
C ILE A 2 -7.89 -4.90 -11.23
N LEU A 3 -8.64 -5.68 -11.99
CA LEU A 3 -8.42 -5.93 -13.40
C LEU A 3 -9.49 -5.20 -14.20
N SER A 4 -9.13 -4.76 -15.40
CA SER A 4 -10.05 -4.18 -16.37
C SER A 4 -9.56 -4.50 -17.77
N LYS A 5 -10.38 -4.21 -18.78
CA LYS A 5 -9.98 -4.29 -20.19
C LYS A 5 -8.78 -3.39 -20.54
N TYR A 6 -8.56 -2.32 -19.78
CA TYR A 6 -7.60 -1.25 -20.12
C TYR A 6 -6.35 -1.23 -19.24
N PHE A 7 -6.44 -1.71 -18.00
CA PHE A 7 -5.36 -1.60 -17.02
C PHE A 7 -5.45 -2.63 -15.90
N VAL A 8 -4.34 -2.78 -15.17
CA VAL A 8 -4.27 -3.48 -13.88
C VAL A 8 -3.93 -2.49 -12.78
N PHE A 9 -4.77 -2.45 -11.74
CA PHE A 9 -4.45 -1.74 -10.51
C PHE A 9 -4.02 -2.71 -9.42
N LEU A 10 -2.77 -2.56 -9.01
CA LEU A 10 -2.12 -3.36 -7.97
C LEU A 10 -1.81 -2.44 -6.77
N HIS A 11 -2.00 -2.91 -5.55
CA HIS A 11 -1.73 -2.08 -4.37
C HIS A 11 -1.09 -2.87 -3.25
N MET A 12 -0.08 -2.26 -2.63
CA MET A 12 0.40 -2.67 -1.31
C MET A 12 -0.59 -2.22 -0.21
N PRO A 13 -0.55 -2.81 0.99
CA PRO A 13 -1.35 -2.35 2.13
C PRO A 13 -1.08 -0.88 2.49
N LYS A 14 -2.10 -0.21 3.04
CA LYS A 14 -2.04 1.17 3.59
C LYS A 14 -1.66 2.27 2.60
N THR A 15 -1.90 2.05 1.31
CA THR A 15 -1.73 3.04 0.23
C THR A 15 -3.03 3.38 -0.52
N GLY A 16 -4.18 3.24 0.15
CA GLY A 16 -5.48 3.66 -0.40
C GLY A 16 -6.18 2.62 -1.28
N GLY A 17 -5.71 1.37 -1.30
CA GLY A 17 -6.31 0.29 -2.09
C GLY A 17 -7.82 0.11 -1.89
N THR A 18 -8.32 0.17 -0.64
CA THR A 18 -9.78 0.08 -0.37
C THR A 18 -10.57 1.20 -1.04
N PHE A 19 -10.05 2.43 -1.03
CA PHE A 19 -10.70 3.56 -1.68
C PHE A 19 -10.81 3.32 -3.19
N VAL A 20 -9.70 2.97 -3.84
CA VAL A 20 -9.65 2.74 -5.29
C VAL A 20 -10.57 1.58 -5.68
N ARG A 21 -10.52 0.46 -4.95
CA ARG A 21 -11.41 -0.69 -5.14
C ARG A 21 -12.88 -0.28 -5.08
N ARG A 22 -13.29 0.43 -4.01
CA ARG A 22 -14.67 0.91 -3.84
C ARG A 22 -15.12 1.74 -5.03
N VAL A 23 -14.31 2.70 -5.45
CA VAL A 23 -14.67 3.61 -6.56
C VAL A 23 -14.78 2.84 -7.88
N LEU A 24 -13.80 2.00 -8.21
CA LEU A 24 -13.79 1.29 -9.49
C LEU A 24 -14.87 0.22 -9.57
N VAL A 25 -15.09 -0.56 -8.51
CA VAL A 25 -16.13 -1.61 -8.51
C VAL A 25 -17.53 -1.02 -8.62
N ASN A 26 -17.78 0.13 -7.98
CA ASN A 26 -19.12 0.69 -7.93
C ASN A 26 -19.44 1.66 -9.06
N CYS A 27 -18.43 2.28 -9.68
CA CYS A 27 -18.64 3.45 -10.53
C CYS A 27 -17.78 3.47 -11.80
N ALA A 28 -16.95 2.44 -12.05
CA ALA A 28 -16.33 2.31 -13.36
C ALA A 28 -17.41 2.06 -14.43
N PRO A 29 -17.24 2.62 -15.63
CA PRO A 29 -18.14 2.32 -16.74
C PRO A 29 -18.20 0.80 -17.04
N PRO A 30 -19.37 0.23 -17.37
CA PRO A 30 -19.51 -1.21 -17.62
C PRO A 30 -18.56 -1.76 -18.68
N GLU A 31 -18.23 -0.97 -19.70
CA GLU A 31 -17.33 -1.32 -20.80
C GLU A 31 -15.85 -1.45 -20.38
N TRP A 32 -15.51 -1.05 -19.15
CA TRP A 32 -14.19 -1.30 -18.58
C TRP A 32 -14.04 -2.75 -18.08
N GLU A 33 -15.16 -3.47 -17.92
CA GLU A 33 -15.18 -4.87 -17.48
C GLU A 33 -14.36 -5.06 -16.20
N VAL A 34 -14.63 -4.21 -15.21
CA VAL A 34 -13.88 -4.19 -13.94
C VAL A 34 -14.13 -5.47 -13.15
N VAL A 35 -13.05 -6.17 -12.82
CA VAL A 35 -13.05 -7.36 -11.97
C VAL A 35 -12.19 -7.11 -10.75
N GLU A 36 -12.78 -7.32 -9.58
CA GLU A 36 -12.04 -7.35 -8.32
C GLU A 36 -11.44 -8.73 -8.09
N VAL A 37 -10.13 -8.77 -7.88
CA VAL A 37 -9.41 -10.00 -7.57
C VAL A 37 -8.95 -9.98 -6.13
N ILE A 38 -9.36 -11.03 -5.41
CA ILE A 38 -8.82 -11.44 -4.11
C ILE A 38 -7.82 -12.57 -4.31
N ALA A 39 -6.79 -12.64 -3.47
CA ALA A 39 -5.77 -13.67 -3.59
C ALA A 39 -6.36 -15.03 -3.21
N LEU A 40 -6.12 -16.03 -4.05
CA LEU A 40 -6.37 -17.43 -3.70
C LEU A 40 -5.26 -17.84 -2.73
N GLY A 41 -5.60 -18.12 -1.47
CA GLY A 41 -4.64 -18.30 -0.39
C GLY A 41 -3.52 -19.31 -0.67
N GLY A 42 -2.31 -18.98 -0.22
CA GLY A 42 -1.11 -19.84 -0.21
C GLY A 42 0.10 -19.11 0.43
N ALA A 43 0.52 -19.57 1.62
CA ALA A 43 1.54 -19.08 2.58
C ALA A 43 2.69 -18.11 2.12
N PRO A 44 3.24 -17.22 2.99
CA PRO A 44 2.78 -16.67 4.27
C PRO A 44 1.92 -15.41 4.05
N ARG A 45 1.13 -15.43 2.96
CA ARG A 45 0.46 -14.30 2.31
C ARG A 45 -0.93 -14.04 2.89
N ASN A 46 -1.05 -13.93 4.22
CA ASN A 46 -2.33 -13.98 4.93
C ASN A 46 -3.32 -12.82 4.69
N ASP A 47 -3.15 -11.98 3.67
CA ASP A 47 -4.16 -10.99 3.33
C ASP A 47 -4.77 -11.25 1.94
N PRO A 48 -5.96 -11.88 1.87
CA PRO A 48 -6.64 -12.12 0.59
C PRO A 48 -6.98 -10.82 -0.15
N ASN A 49 -6.92 -9.65 0.50
CA ASN A 49 -7.16 -8.36 -0.14
C ASN A 49 -5.96 -7.82 -0.92
N HIS A 50 -4.78 -8.44 -0.81
CA HIS A 50 -3.55 -7.95 -1.43
C HIS A 50 -2.88 -9.00 -2.34
N PRO A 51 -3.53 -9.39 -3.47
CA PRO A 51 -2.82 -10.09 -4.53
C PRO A 51 -1.57 -9.32 -4.94
N THR A 52 -0.55 -10.06 -5.35
CA THR A 52 0.76 -9.55 -5.74
C THR A 52 0.89 -9.50 -7.26
N VAL A 53 1.98 -8.91 -7.74
CA VAL A 53 2.33 -8.89 -9.15
C VAL A 53 2.43 -10.30 -9.78
N ARG A 54 2.68 -11.33 -8.96
CA ARG A 54 2.76 -12.73 -9.40
C ARG A 54 1.38 -13.32 -9.72
N ASP A 55 0.34 -12.70 -9.18
CA ASP A 55 -1.04 -13.16 -9.30
C ASP A 55 -1.78 -12.48 -10.48
N ILE A 56 -1.09 -11.61 -11.25
CA ILE A 56 -1.63 -11.02 -12.48
C ILE A 56 -1.79 -12.13 -13.54
N PRO A 57 -3.02 -12.43 -14.00
CA PRO A 57 -3.23 -13.47 -15.01
C PRO A 57 -2.54 -13.10 -16.33
N SER A 58 -2.09 -14.12 -17.08
CA SER A 58 -1.31 -13.94 -18.32
C SER A 58 -1.96 -12.98 -19.32
N PHE A 59 -3.28 -13.04 -19.47
CA PHE A 59 -4.06 -12.19 -20.36
C PHE A 59 -3.91 -10.69 -20.05
N TYR A 60 -3.65 -10.31 -18.80
CA TYR A 60 -3.55 -8.92 -18.36
C TYR A 60 -2.10 -8.40 -18.29
N LYS A 61 -1.08 -9.26 -18.49
CA LYS A 61 0.34 -8.87 -18.31
C LYS A 61 0.84 -7.81 -19.30
N GLY A 62 0.14 -7.64 -20.44
CA GLY A 62 0.46 -6.61 -21.44
C GLY A 62 -0.18 -5.25 -21.19
N LEU A 63 -1.09 -5.15 -20.22
CA LEU A 63 -1.79 -3.90 -19.93
C LEU A 63 -0.93 -2.96 -19.06
N PRO A 64 -1.16 -1.64 -19.15
CA PRO A 64 -0.66 -0.69 -18.17
C PRO A 64 -0.97 -1.13 -16.73
N VAL A 65 0.07 -1.20 -15.90
CA VAL A 65 -0.06 -1.52 -14.47
C VAL A 65 0.25 -0.25 -13.67
N PHE A 66 -0.60 0.08 -12.71
CA PHE A 66 -0.30 1.15 -11.76
C PHE A 66 -0.61 0.74 -10.32
N GLY A 67 0.08 1.39 -9.39
CA GLY A 67 -0.09 1.17 -7.96
C GLY A 67 0.37 2.37 -7.15
N PHE A 68 -0.07 2.46 -5.91
CA PHE A 68 0.30 3.58 -5.04
C PHE A 68 1.51 3.26 -4.17
N VAL A 69 2.35 4.27 -3.98
CA VAL A 69 3.37 4.34 -2.94
C VAL A 69 3.05 5.51 -2.02
N ARG A 70 3.59 5.47 -0.80
CA ARG A 70 3.35 6.46 0.25
C ARG A 70 4.66 6.82 0.92
N ASN A 71 4.73 8.02 1.50
CA ASN A 71 5.81 8.44 2.40
C ASN A 71 6.03 7.33 3.45
N PRO A 72 7.23 6.73 3.51
CA PRO A 72 7.48 5.58 4.37
C PRO A 72 7.19 5.87 5.85
N TRP A 73 7.58 7.04 6.35
CA TRP A 73 7.35 7.39 7.75
C TRP A 73 5.86 7.50 8.09
N ASP A 74 5.06 8.08 7.20
CA ASP A 74 3.60 8.13 7.36
C ASP A 74 2.93 6.75 7.19
N TRP A 75 3.47 5.92 6.28
CA TRP A 75 3.02 4.55 6.07
C TRP A 75 3.20 3.70 7.32
N TYR A 76 4.36 3.76 7.98
CA TYR A 76 4.65 3.01 9.20
C TYR A 76 3.66 3.32 10.33
N VAL A 77 3.34 4.60 10.54
CA VAL A 77 2.34 5.01 11.54
C VAL A 77 0.96 4.48 11.14
N SER A 78 0.63 4.47 9.84
CA SER A 78 -0.67 3.97 9.36
C SER A 78 -0.79 2.46 9.53
N TRP A 79 0.31 1.75 9.35
CA TRP A 79 0.43 0.32 9.56
C TRP A 79 0.34 -0.04 11.04
N TYR A 80 1.06 0.67 11.91
CA TYR A 80 1.00 0.48 13.36
C TYR A 80 -0.41 0.69 13.93
N GLU A 81 -1.06 1.82 13.62
CA GLU A 81 -2.42 2.09 14.15
C GLU A 81 -3.46 1.12 13.60
N PHE A 82 -3.26 0.63 12.36
CA PHE A 82 -4.11 -0.41 11.81
C PHE A 82 -3.94 -1.74 12.55
N LEU A 83 -2.69 -2.20 12.75
CA LEU A 83 -2.44 -3.49 13.38
C LEU A 83 -2.81 -3.54 14.86
N LYS A 84 -2.78 -2.40 15.56
CA LYS A 84 -3.33 -2.29 16.93
C LYS A 84 -4.80 -2.67 17.01
N ILE A 85 -5.57 -2.31 16.00
CA ILE A 85 -7.02 -2.55 15.94
C ILE A 85 -7.30 -3.94 15.39
N ASP A 86 -6.57 -4.33 14.34
CA ASP A 86 -6.73 -5.63 13.68
C ASP A 86 -6.41 -6.81 14.61
N GLY A 87 -5.30 -6.74 15.36
CA GLY A 87 -4.96 -7.72 16.38
C GLY A 87 -4.64 -9.14 15.88
N THR A 88 -4.58 -9.39 14.56
CA THR A 88 -4.31 -10.74 14.02
C THR A 88 -2.83 -11.01 13.73
N ASN A 89 -1.99 -9.97 13.68
CA ASN A 89 -0.58 -10.10 13.34
C ASN A 89 0.27 -10.49 14.56
N ALA A 90 0.67 -11.76 14.64
CA ALA A 90 1.41 -12.31 15.78
C ALA A 90 2.73 -11.57 16.09
N LEU A 91 3.55 -11.29 15.07
CA LEU A 91 4.83 -10.58 15.25
C LEU A 91 4.61 -9.15 15.77
N PHE A 92 3.60 -8.48 15.23
CA PHE A 92 3.20 -7.17 15.73
C PHE A 92 2.71 -7.23 17.16
N ASN A 93 1.84 -8.19 17.50
CA ASN A 93 1.27 -8.32 18.84
C ASN A 93 2.36 -8.62 19.88
N GLU A 94 3.33 -9.46 19.55
CA GLU A 94 4.50 -9.71 20.40
C GLU A 94 5.32 -8.43 20.61
N ALA A 95 5.69 -7.75 19.52
CA ALA A 95 6.52 -6.56 19.58
C ALA A 95 5.81 -5.37 20.26
N SER A 96 4.49 -5.27 20.15
CA SER A 96 3.68 -4.16 20.67
C SER A 96 3.04 -4.44 22.04
N ASP A 97 3.23 -5.63 22.63
CA ASP A 97 2.42 -6.11 23.76
C ASP A 97 0.92 -5.93 23.49
N ASN A 98 0.42 -6.57 22.43
CA ASN A 98 -0.98 -6.48 21.99
C ASN A 98 -1.48 -5.02 21.87
N GLY A 99 -0.64 -4.16 21.29
CA GLY A 99 -0.96 -2.75 21.04
C GLY A 99 -0.79 -1.80 22.24
N ARG A 100 -0.32 -2.27 23.40
CA ARG A 100 -0.11 -1.43 24.60
C ARG A 100 1.15 -0.58 24.52
N ARG A 101 2.19 -1.04 23.81
CA ARG A 101 3.44 -0.28 23.63
C ARG A 101 3.26 0.84 22.61
N GLY A 102 4.02 1.91 22.82
CA GLY A 102 4.10 3.03 21.89
C GLY A 102 4.71 2.64 20.54
N PHE A 103 4.52 3.50 19.55
CA PHE A 103 4.99 3.30 18.17
C PHE A 103 6.50 3.05 18.10
N CYS A 104 7.31 3.95 18.65
CA CYS A 104 8.77 3.84 18.55
C CYS A 104 9.30 2.54 19.18
N GLU A 105 8.83 2.21 20.38
CA GLU A 105 9.25 0.98 21.05
C GLU A 105 8.85 -0.27 20.26
N THR A 106 7.64 -0.28 19.71
CA THR A 106 7.15 -1.37 18.85
C THR A 106 8.03 -1.54 17.61
N VAL A 107 8.38 -0.43 16.94
CA VAL A 107 9.24 -0.47 15.74
C VAL A 107 10.62 -1.00 16.08
N LEU A 108 11.27 -0.51 17.14
CA LEU A 108 12.58 -0.99 17.57
C LEU A 108 12.56 -2.50 17.86
N ARG A 109 11.54 -3.00 18.55
CA ARG A 109 11.36 -4.44 18.84
C ARG A 109 11.16 -5.26 17.57
N LEU A 110 10.36 -4.78 16.62
CA LEU A 110 10.18 -5.46 15.33
C LEU A 110 11.51 -5.61 14.59
N PHE A 111 12.31 -4.53 14.53
CA PHE A 111 13.63 -4.57 13.89
C PHE A 111 14.68 -5.38 14.66
N ALA A 112 14.49 -5.57 15.96
CA ALA A 112 15.34 -6.44 16.78
C ALA A 112 14.97 -7.93 16.66
N SER A 113 13.84 -8.28 16.03
CA SER A 113 13.45 -9.68 15.82
C SER A 113 14.40 -10.41 14.86
N ASP A 114 14.57 -11.72 15.07
CA ASP A 114 15.42 -12.53 14.20
C ASP A 114 14.96 -12.55 12.74
N LEU A 115 13.64 -12.46 12.51
CA LEU A 115 13.10 -12.38 11.15
C LEU A 115 13.53 -11.08 10.47
N ALA A 116 13.42 -9.93 11.14
CA ALA A 116 13.83 -8.65 10.58
C ALA A 116 15.34 -8.60 10.32
N ARG A 117 16.15 -9.18 11.20
CA ARG A 117 17.60 -9.30 11.01
C ARG A 117 17.98 -10.16 9.80
N LYS A 118 17.23 -11.24 9.54
CA LYS A 118 17.45 -12.11 8.38
C LYS A 118 17.07 -11.47 7.04
N ILE A 119 15.97 -10.71 7.01
CA ILE A 119 15.48 -10.05 5.79
C ILE A 119 16.32 -8.81 5.47
N ASP A 120 16.80 -8.11 6.49
CA ASP A 120 17.67 -6.94 6.44
C ASP A 120 17.18 -5.79 5.54
N VAL A 121 15.85 -5.56 5.52
CA VAL A 121 15.24 -4.37 4.93
C VAL A 121 14.16 -3.81 5.83
N GLY A 122 13.70 -2.60 5.52
CA GLY A 122 12.53 -2.01 6.17
C GLY A 122 11.25 -2.78 5.84
N ILE A 123 10.31 -2.74 6.77
CA ILE A 123 8.98 -3.36 6.65
C ILE A 123 8.24 -2.76 5.44
N PHE A 124 8.36 -1.44 5.21
CA PHE A 124 7.79 -0.81 4.02
C PHE A 124 8.39 -1.39 2.73
N THR A 125 9.71 -1.50 2.65
CA THR A 125 10.42 -2.10 1.51
C THR A 125 10.06 -3.56 1.32
N TRP A 126 9.90 -4.32 2.40
CA TRP A 126 9.46 -5.70 2.34
C TRP A 126 8.05 -5.80 1.73
N TYR A 127 7.07 -5.06 2.25
CA TYR A 127 5.70 -5.05 1.68
C TYR A 127 5.67 -4.58 0.23
N PHE A 128 6.49 -3.57 -0.12
CA PHE A 128 6.61 -3.11 -1.49
C PHE A 128 7.10 -4.24 -2.41
N ARG A 129 8.16 -4.95 -2.03
CA ARG A 129 8.73 -6.06 -2.82
C ARG A 129 7.77 -7.24 -2.92
N GLU A 130 7.04 -7.56 -1.84
CA GLU A 130 6.04 -8.63 -1.88
C GLU A 130 4.87 -8.26 -2.79
N SER A 131 4.42 -7.00 -2.74
CA SER A 131 3.27 -6.54 -3.53
C SER A 131 3.64 -6.40 -5.01
N TYR A 132 4.76 -5.76 -5.33
CA TYR A 132 5.11 -5.31 -6.68
C TYR A 132 6.24 -6.12 -7.35
N GLY A 133 6.90 -7.02 -6.62
CA GLY A 133 8.01 -7.83 -7.14
C GLY A 133 9.34 -7.07 -7.28
N LYS A 134 10.36 -7.76 -7.82
CA LYS A 134 11.73 -7.22 -7.99
C LYS A 134 12.03 -6.63 -9.38
N GLU A 135 11.40 -7.06 -10.51
CA GLU A 135 11.40 -6.49 -11.90
C GLU A 135 10.73 -7.48 -12.91
N PRO A 136 10.26 -7.10 -14.14
CA PRO A 136 10.04 -5.78 -14.74
C PRO A 136 8.59 -5.63 -15.26
N TYR A 137 7.58 -5.58 -14.39
CA TYR A 137 6.36 -4.90 -14.82
C TYR A 137 6.67 -3.40 -14.81
N ARG A 138 6.42 -2.69 -15.90
CA ARG A 138 6.44 -1.23 -15.91
C ARG A 138 5.25 -0.73 -15.11
N ILE A 139 5.32 -0.91 -13.79
CA ILE A 139 4.33 -0.41 -12.86
C ILE A 139 4.57 1.08 -12.72
N ARG A 140 3.56 1.87 -13.10
CA ARG A 140 3.54 3.29 -12.79
C ARG A 140 3.18 3.46 -11.32
N PHE A 141 4.12 3.98 -10.55
CA PHE A 141 3.89 4.28 -9.14
C PHE A 141 3.31 5.68 -8.96
N LEU A 142 2.14 5.73 -8.34
CA LEU A 142 1.38 6.93 -8.03
C LEU A 142 1.62 7.37 -6.58
N LYS A 143 1.54 8.66 -6.29
CA LYS A 143 1.75 9.20 -4.93
C LYS A 143 0.45 9.20 -4.12
N PHE A 144 0.43 8.48 -3.01
CA PHE A 144 -0.72 8.40 -2.10
C PHE A 144 -1.11 9.77 -1.54
N GLU A 145 -0.15 10.65 -1.32
CA GLU A 145 -0.36 12.01 -0.80
C GLU A 145 -1.29 12.83 -1.70
N ASN A 146 -1.34 12.48 -2.99
CA ASN A 146 -2.18 13.09 -4.00
C ASN A 146 -3.20 12.10 -4.58
N LEU A 147 -3.64 11.09 -3.78
CA LEU A 147 -4.41 9.91 -4.19
C LEU A 147 -5.46 10.20 -5.29
N ARG A 148 -6.36 11.15 -5.05
CA ARG A 148 -7.48 11.45 -5.96
C ARG A 148 -7.00 12.00 -7.29
N GLN A 149 -6.08 12.97 -7.24
CA GLN A 149 -5.55 13.63 -8.44
C GLN A 149 -4.70 12.67 -9.27
N GLU A 150 -3.88 11.85 -8.61
CA GLU A 150 -3.06 10.82 -9.24
C GLU A 150 -3.91 9.71 -9.87
N LEU A 151 -4.97 9.26 -9.17
CA LEU A 151 -5.90 8.28 -9.72
C LEU A 151 -6.62 8.81 -10.96
N ILE A 152 -7.14 10.03 -10.91
CA ILE A 152 -7.81 10.66 -12.07
C ILE A 152 -6.87 10.74 -13.27
N ARG A 153 -5.61 11.15 -13.06
CA ARG A 153 -4.59 11.21 -14.11
C ARG A 153 -4.31 9.82 -14.69
N ALA A 154 -3.99 8.86 -13.83
CA ALA A 154 -3.67 7.50 -14.24
C ALA A 154 -4.81 6.86 -15.03
N LEU A 155 -6.06 7.02 -14.59
CA LEU A 155 -7.22 6.52 -15.31
C LEU A 155 -7.40 7.23 -16.65
N SER A 156 -7.27 8.56 -16.71
CA SER A 156 -7.41 9.33 -17.95
C SER A 156 -6.35 8.97 -19.00
N ASP A 157 -5.17 8.51 -18.57
CA ASP A 157 -4.07 8.12 -19.46
C ASP A 157 -4.28 6.72 -20.09
N VAL A 158 -5.11 5.86 -19.47
CA VAL A 158 -5.29 4.46 -19.90
C VAL A 158 -6.71 4.14 -20.38
N ALA A 159 -7.69 4.95 -19.98
CA ALA A 159 -9.09 4.82 -20.32
C ALA A 159 -9.74 6.20 -20.36
N GLU A 160 -10.78 6.39 -21.16
CA GLU A 160 -11.49 7.67 -21.22
C GLU A 160 -12.28 7.90 -19.91
N ALA A 161 -11.61 8.46 -18.90
CA ALA A 161 -12.21 8.71 -17.60
C ALA A 161 -13.31 9.77 -17.73
N SER A 162 -14.56 9.32 -17.71
CA SER A 162 -15.76 10.16 -17.82
C SER A 162 -15.84 11.22 -16.72
N ALA A 163 -16.66 12.26 -16.94
CA ALA A 163 -16.92 13.26 -15.90
C ALA A 163 -17.50 12.63 -14.62
N ALA A 164 -18.35 11.60 -14.77
CA ALA A 164 -18.98 10.90 -13.66
C ALA A 164 -17.96 10.22 -12.74
N ILE A 165 -17.02 9.42 -13.29
CA ILE A 165 -16.02 8.74 -12.44
C ILE A 165 -15.07 9.74 -11.78
N LYS A 166 -14.70 10.82 -12.48
CA LYS A 166 -13.88 11.90 -11.91
C LYS A 166 -14.57 12.57 -10.73
N GLU A 167 -15.88 12.83 -10.84
CA GLU A 167 -16.65 13.41 -9.74
C GLU A 167 -16.83 12.44 -8.57
N THR A 168 -17.07 11.16 -8.84
CA THR A 168 -17.07 10.11 -7.80
C THR A 168 -15.73 10.05 -7.07
N ILE A 169 -14.60 10.09 -7.79
CA ILE A 169 -13.26 10.10 -7.18
C ILE A 169 -13.06 11.34 -6.30
N LYS A 170 -13.67 12.48 -6.61
CA LYS A 170 -13.56 13.70 -5.78
C LYS A 170 -14.45 13.63 -4.55
N SER A 171 -15.70 13.20 -4.71
CA SER A 171 -16.74 13.25 -3.68
C SER A 171 -16.76 12.06 -2.72
N THR A 172 -16.25 10.88 -3.11
CA THR A 172 -16.23 9.69 -2.25
C THR A 172 -15.48 9.99 -0.95
N PRO A 173 -16.05 9.78 0.25
CA PRO A 173 -15.35 10.06 1.50
C PRO A 173 -14.10 9.17 1.66
N PRO A 174 -13.09 9.61 2.42
CA PRO A 174 -11.96 8.75 2.77
C PRO A 174 -12.43 7.46 3.44
N LEU A 175 -11.80 6.32 3.10
CA LEU A 175 -12.14 5.00 3.66
C LEU A 175 -10.94 4.42 4.43
N ASN A 176 -11.22 3.64 5.47
CA ASN A 176 -10.22 2.97 6.30
C ASN A 176 -9.13 3.92 6.85
N VAL A 177 -9.55 5.13 7.24
CA VAL A 177 -8.68 6.12 7.87
C VAL A 177 -8.53 5.77 9.34
N SER A 178 -7.31 5.43 9.76
CA SER A 178 -6.98 5.29 11.18
C SER A 178 -7.04 6.65 11.87
N VAL A 179 -7.73 6.75 13.01
CA VAL A 179 -7.71 7.93 13.88
C VAL A 179 -6.34 8.03 14.53
N ARG A 180 -5.58 9.07 14.21
CA ARG A 180 -4.17 9.22 14.64
C ARG A 180 -3.68 10.66 14.56
N LYS A 181 -2.58 10.96 15.25
CA LYS A 181 -1.86 12.24 15.15
C LYS A 181 -1.11 12.34 13.79
N PRO A 182 -0.64 13.52 13.38
CA PRO A 182 0.33 13.63 12.29
C PRO A 182 1.54 12.70 12.55
N TYR A 183 2.03 12.01 11.52
CA TYR A 183 3.05 10.97 11.71
C TYR A 183 4.30 11.49 12.41
N LYS A 184 4.68 12.76 12.20
CA LYS A 184 5.84 13.38 12.85
C LYS A 184 5.78 13.37 14.37
N ALA A 185 4.58 13.35 14.96
CA ALA A 185 4.39 13.29 16.40
C ALA A 185 4.69 11.91 17.02
N TYR A 186 4.96 10.89 16.21
CA TYR A 186 5.22 9.52 16.67
C TYR A 186 6.71 9.18 16.80
N TYR A 187 7.59 9.93 16.14
CA TYR A 187 8.99 9.53 15.96
C TYR A 187 9.92 10.13 17.00
N THR A 188 10.82 9.31 17.50
CA THR A 188 12.13 9.75 17.98
C THR A 188 13.09 9.86 16.81
N GLU A 189 14.19 10.60 17.00
CA GLU A 189 15.26 10.70 16.00
C GLU A 189 15.84 9.32 15.66
N GLU A 190 16.04 8.45 16.64
CA GLU A 190 16.53 7.07 16.45
C GLU A 190 15.65 6.27 15.48
N VAL A 191 14.33 6.26 15.70
CA VAL A 191 13.41 5.48 14.86
C VAL A 191 13.27 6.09 13.47
N LYS A 192 13.35 7.42 13.36
CA LYS A 192 13.36 8.12 12.07
C LYS A 192 14.54 7.67 11.22
N GLU A 193 15.75 7.70 11.78
CA GLU A 193 16.99 7.31 11.10
C GLU A 193 17.04 5.81 10.79
N LEU A 194 16.53 4.96 11.70
CA LEU A 194 16.41 3.53 11.45
C LEU A 194 15.59 3.23 10.20
N ILE A 195 14.41 3.86 10.06
CA ILE A 195 13.57 3.71 8.86
C ILE A 195 14.28 4.30 7.64
N ALA A 196 14.90 5.48 7.77
CA ALA A 196 15.65 6.10 6.68
C ALA A 196 16.75 5.18 6.13
N ALA A 197 17.45 4.47 7.01
CA ALA A 197 18.47 3.51 6.63
C ALA A 197 17.88 2.24 6.01
N LYS A 198 16.84 1.66 6.62
CA LYS A 198 16.27 0.37 6.23
C LYS A 198 15.39 0.43 4.98
N ASP A 199 14.79 1.58 4.68
CA ASP A 199 13.97 1.82 3.48
C ASP A 199 14.64 2.75 2.45
N ARG A 200 15.97 2.97 2.58
CA ARG A 200 16.76 3.94 1.80
C ARG A 200 16.50 3.88 0.30
N ASP A 201 16.49 2.68 -0.28
CA ASP A 201 16.36 2.49 -1.72
C ASP A 201 15.04 3.07 -2.25
N LEU A 202 13.94 2.82 -1.55
CA LEU A 202 12.62 3.30 -1.96
C LEU A 202 12.42 4.77 -1.60
N ILE A 203 12.97 5.23 -0.48
CA ILE A 203 13.00 6.65 -0.13
C ILE A 203 13.68 7.45 -1.24
N SER A 204 14.88 7.02 -1.65
CA SER A 204 15.64 7.65 -2.73
C SER A 204 14.91 7.54 -4.07
N ARG A 205 14.48 6.33 -4.46
CA ARG A 205 13.77 6.08 -5.72
C ARG A 205 12.55 6.97 -5.92
N PHE A 206 11.80 7.22 -4.85
CA PHE A 206 10.58 8.01 -4.91
C PHE A 206 10.76 9.45 -4.41
N GLY A 207 11.98 9.88 -4.07
CA GLY A 207 12.26 11.25 -3.63
C GLY A 207 11.51 11.65 -2.36
N TYR A 208 11.34 10.73 -1.40
CA TYR A 208 10.72 11.06 -0.13
C TYR A 208 11.72 11.73 0.82
N VAL A 209 11.19 12.68 1.60
CA VAL A 209 11.88 13.36 2.68
C VAL A 209 10.99 13.35 3.92
N TYR A 210 11.60 13.46 5.09
CA TYR A 210 10.90 13.50 6.37
C TYR A 210 10.21 14.84 6.60
#